data_AF-A0A9D1QG10-F1
#
_entry.id   AF-A0A9D1QG10-F1
#
_cell.length_a   1.000
_cell.length_b   1.000
_cell.length_c   1.000
_cell.angle_alpha   90.00
_cell.angle_beta   90.00
_cell.angle_gamma   90.00
#
_symmetry.space_group_name_H-M   'P 1'
#
loop_
_entity.id
_entity.type
_entity.pdbx_description
1 polymer ?
#
loop_
_entity_poly.entity_id
_entity_poly.type
_entity_poly.pdbx_seq_one_letter_code
_entity_poly.pdbx_strand_id
1 'polypeptide(L)' 'MKQATMEGAYSDPLYGGNKDLEGWKMKEYPGAQMSYGQQIDSEEFVQTDLDMVSLIDYQSQSTEELSEM' A
#
# COMPACT_ATOMS: atom_id res chain seq x y z
N MET A 1 20.60 -8.06 12.67
CA MET A 1 19.35 -8.83 12.88
C MET A 1 18.17 -7.92 13.20
N LYS A 2 18.13 -7.19 14.32
CA LYS A 2 16.96 -6.37 14.71
C LYS A 2 16.49 -5.37 13.63
N GLN A 3 17.40 -4.68 12.97
CA GLN A 3 17.08 -3.70 11.92
C GLN A 3 16.37 -4.36 10.73
N ALA A 4 16.96 -5.40 10.14
CA ALA A 4 16.37 -6.14 9.03
C ALA A 4 14.98 -6.73 9.38
N THR A 5 14.77 -7.17 10.63
CA THR A 5 13.45 -7.62 11.09
C THR A 5 12.42 -6.50 11.08
N MET A 6 12.80 -5.30 11.56
CA MET A 6 11.90 -4.14 11.54
C MET A 6 11.60 -3.69 10.11
N GLU A 7 12.62 -3.64 9.25
CA GLU A 7 12.45 -3.26 7.84
C GLU A 7 11.55 -4.26 7.09
N GLY A 8 11.73 -5.56 7.32
CA GLY A 8 10.86 -6.59 6.73
C GLY A 8 9.44 -6.58 7.28
N ALA A 9 9.22 -6.17 8.53
CA ALA A 9 7.88 -6.07 9.11
C ALA A 9 7.04 -4.95 8.47
N TYR A 10 7.68 -3.93 7.90
CA TYR A 10 7.01 -2.78 7.26
C TYR A 10 7.29 -2.65 5.76
N SER A 11 7.97 -3.62 5.14
CA SER A 11 8.20 -3.61 3.69
C SER A 11 6.88 -3.79 2.92
N ASP A 12 6.87 -3.56 1.62
CA ASP A 12 5.73 -3.96 0.80
C ASP A 12 5.67 -5.51 0.69
N PRO A 13 4.47 -6.14 0.71
CA PRO A 13 4.30 -7.57 0.49
C PRO A 13 4.95 -8.11 -0.80
N LEU A 14 5.05 -7.29 -1.85
CA LEU A 14 5.73 -7.62 -3.10
C LEU A 14 7.18 -8.09 -2.88
N TYR A 15 7.86 -7.54 -1.86
CA TYR A 15 9.23 -7.89 -1.54
C TYR A 15 9.36 -9.04 -0.53
N GLY A 16 8.25 -9.70 -0.17
CA GLY A 16 8.21 -10.88 0.69
C GLY A 16 8.18 -10.60 2.20
N GLY A 17 8.03 -9.34 2.62
CA GLY A 17 7.79 -8.96 4.03
C GLY A 17 6.35 -8.52 4.28
N ASN A 18 6.08 -7.97 5.48
CA ASN A 18 4.78 -7.40 5.90
C ASN A 18 3.56 -8.18 5.41
N LYS A 19 3.53 -9.48 5.73
CA LYS A 19 2.46 -10.38 5.30
C LYS A 19 1.10 -9.82 5.70
N ASP A 20 0.12 -9.94 4.80
CA ASP A 20 -1.27 -9.51 5.02
C ASP A 20 -1.40 -8.03 5.42
N LEU A 21 -0.37 -7.22 5.12
CA LEU A 21 -0.29 -5.79 5.41
C LEU A 21 -0.36 -5.48 6.92
N GLU A 22 -0.09 -6.44 7.81
CA GLU A 22 -0.28 -6.30 9.26
C GLU A 22 0.51 -5.13 9.87
N GLY A 23 1.76 -4.94 9.44
CA GLY A 23 2.59 -3.81 9.83
C GLY A 23 1.97 -2.47 9.45
N TRP A 24 1.40 -2.39 8.25
CA TRP A 24 0.74 -1.17 7.77
C TRP A 24 -0.61 -0.95 8.45
N LYS A 25 -1.37 -2.01 8.72
CA LYS A 25 -2.62 -1.98 9.51
C LYS A 25 -2.40 -1.38 10.88
N MET A 26 -1.36 -1.80 11.59
CA MET A 26 -1.01 -1.24 12.91
C MET A 26 -0.65 0.25 12.87
N LYS A 27 -0.19 0.74 11.71
CA LYS A 27 0.22 2.14 11.52
C LYS A 27 -0.84 2.99 10.83
N GLU A 28 -1.99 2.40 10.50
CA GLU A 28 -3.03 3.03 9.66
C GLU A 28 -2.43 3.59 8.36
N TYR A 29 -1.44 2.89 7.81
CA TYR A 29 -0.80 3.29 6.56
C TYR A 29 -1.61 2.71 5.39
N PRO A 30 -2.15 3.54 4.50
CA PRO A 30 -3.00 3.10 3.39
C PRO A 30 -2.24 2.39 2.26
N GLY A 31 -0.92 2.25 2.38
CA GLY A 31 -0.11 1.54 1.40
C GLY A 31 0.29 2.40 0.18
N ALA A 32 0.58 1.72 -0.92
CA ALA A 32 1.17 2.29 -2.13
C ALA A 32 0.11 3.00 -3.00
N GLN A 33 -0.47 4.08 -2.49
CA GLN A 33 -1.47 4.86 -3.22
C GLN A 33 -0.88 5.52 -4.48
N MET A 34 -1.64 5.52 -5.59
CA MET A 34 -1.21 6.15 -6.85
C MET A 34 -1.04 7.66 -6.73
N SER A 35 -1.92 8.32 -5.98
CA SER A 35 -1.89 9.77 -5.80
C SER A 35 -2.74 10.19 -4.59
N TYR A 36 -2.28 11.21 -3.88
CA TYR A 36 -3.06 11.95 -2.87
C TYR A 36 -3.54 13.31 -3.40
N GLY A 37 -3.51 13.51 -4.72
CA GLY A 37 -3.76 14.81 -5.34
C GLY A 37 -5.15 15.39 -5.03
N GLN A 38 -6.16 14.55 -4.81
CA GLN A 38 -7.50 15.01 -4.45
C GLN A 38 -7.61 15.44 -2.99
N GLN A 39 -6.82 14.81 -2.11
CA GLN A 39 -6.86 15.04 -0.67
C GLN A 39 -5.93 16.20 -0.26
N ILE A 40 -4.82 16.41 -0.97
CA ILE A 40 -3.81 17.40 -0.61
C ILE A 40 -4.28 18.85 -0.78
N ASP A 41 -5.23 19.08 -1.68
CA ASP A 41 -5.82 20.41 -1.95
C ASP A 41 -6.90 20.77 -0.91
N SER A 42 -7.26 19.86 0.01
CA SER A 42 -8.22 20.13 1.07
C SER A 42 -7.62 21.06 2.13
N GLU A 43 -8.35 22.11 2.50
CA GLU A 43 -8.01 22.98 3.63
C GLU A 43 -8.30 22.34 4.99
N GLU A 44 -9.09 21.27 5.01
CA GLU A 44 -9.44 20.50 6.21
C GLU A 44 -8.63 19.20 6.31
N PHE A 45 -8.45 18.70 7.54
CA PHE A 45 -7.84 17.40 7.78
C PHE A 45 -8.72 16.29 7.20
N VAL A 46 -8.21 15.61 6.18
CA VAL A 46 -8.90 14.48 5.55
C VAL A 46 -8.44 13.18 6.20
N GLN A 47 -9.26 12.62 7.09
CA GLN A 47 -9.10 11.23 7.49
C GLN A 47 -9.46 10.35 6.30
N THR A 48 -8.45 9.73 5.68
CA THR A 48 -8.67 8.99 4.43
C THR A 48 -8.94 7.53 4.75
N ASP A 49 -10.18 7.09 4.55
CA ASP A 49 -10.59 5.68 4.62
C ASP A 49 -10.22 4.98 3.30
N LEU A 50 -8.91 4.89 3.01
CA LEU A 50 -8.42 4.19 1.83
C LEU A 50 -8.24 2.71 2.14
N ASP A 51 -8.64 1.89 1.19
CA ASP A 51 -8.25 0.49 1.20
C ASP A 51 -6.73 0.38 1.14
N MET A 52 -6.18 -0.50 1.96
CA MET A 52 -4.74 -0.74 1.96
C MET A 52 -4.35 -1.51 0.70
N VAL A 53 -3.48 -0.90 -0.09
CA VAL A 53 -3.01 -1.47 -1.36
C VAL A 53 -1.50 -1.69 -1.32
N SER A 54 -1.06 -2.86 -1.75
CA SER A 54 0.34 -3.19 -2.03
C SER A 54 0.65 -2.92 -3.49
N LEU A 55 1.95 -2.78 -3.80
CA LEU A 55 2.42 -2.75 -5.19
C LEU A 55 2.01 -3.98 -6.01
N ILE A 56 1.78 -5.14 -5.36
CA ILE A 56 1.32 -6.35 -6.03
C ILE A 56 -0.08 -6.17 -6.66
N ASP A 57 -0.94 -5.36 -6.03
CA ASP A 57 -2.33 -5.17 -6.46
C ASP A 57 -2.42 -4.41 -7.79
N TYR A 58 -1.38 -3.64 -8.14
CA TYR A 58 -1.30 -2.98 -9.46
C TYR A 58 -0.79 -3.92 -10.55
N GLN A 59 0.04 -4.91 -10.21
CA GLN A 59 0.58 -5.86 -11.17
C GLN A 59 -0.51 -6.83 -11.68
N SER A 60 -1.40 -7.28 -10.79
CA SER A 60 -2.54 -8.11 -11.17
C SER A 60 -3.48 -7.39 -12.13
N GLN A 61 -3.84 -6.14 -11.84
CA GLN A 61 -4.71 -5.32 -12.69
C GLN A 61 -4.16 -5.18 -14.11
N SER A 62 -2.86 -4.91 -14.26
CA SER A 62 -2.23 -4.82 -15.59
C SER A 62 -2.29 -6.13 -16.39
N THR A 63 -2.34 -7.27 -15.71
CA THR A 63 -2.39 -8.59 -16.35
C THR A 63 -3.82 -8.92 -16.81
N GLU A 64 -4.82 -8.48 -16.05
CA GLU A 64 -6.24 -8.63 -16.41
C GLU A 64 -6.62 -7.76 -17.62
N GLU A 65 -6.18 -6.51 -17.67
CA GLU A 65 -6.43 -5.61 -18.82
C GLU A 65 -5.87 -6.17 -20.14
N LEU A 66 -4.71 -6.86 -20.09
CA LEU A 66 -4.13 -7.51 -21.28
C LEU A 66 -4.87 -8.78 -21.72
N SER A 67 -5.63 -9.41 -20.82
CA SER A 67 -6.44 -10.59 -21.14
C SER A 67 -7.80 -10.23 -21.75
N GLU A 68 -8.26 -8.99 -21.56
CA GLU A 68 -9.55 -8.49 -22.07
C GLU A 68 -9.42 -7.78 -23.43
N MET A 69 -8.20 -7.64 -23.95
CA MET A 69 -7.87 -7.11 -25.29
C MET A 69 -7.70 -8.22 -26.34
#